data_AF-A0A4S4MV02-F1
#
_entry.id   AF-A0A4S4MV02-F1
#
_cell.length_a   1.000
_cell.length_b   1.000
_cell.length_c   1.000
_cell.angle_alpha   90.00
_cell.angle_beta   90.00
_cell.angle_gamma   90.00
#
_symmetry.space_group_name_H-M   'P 1'
#
loop_
_entity.id
_entity.type
_entity.pdbx_description
1 polymer ?
#
loop_
_entity_poly.entity_id
_entity_poly.type
_entity_poly.pdbx_seq_one_letter_code
_entity_poly.pdbx_strand_id
1 'polypeptide(L)'
;MTPTNVVLRRLLPDKEVRRRYSVQLVSLSPEPIVRLVNTGEQYRKEKEKKQRAQQRAKLSGEKEIQLTWDTEGPDHQRKLDQARESLAEGMRVDLIHAPKRGTRHRMTKEDMALCAQSTLDALADVGKERREKQVGPRITAIYLEPLAATVTENEVLIPLGAPQAIFQRRVSEVQKVLAAGGKVKLTFAEEKKSKDEVEKNGLPEDTREGAPWSGGLVKLITKELKQQTAGEEKWTRKRKEAFVDAIITKLGSEAQEWKPRDDWKASTTLYLRKSGSD
;
A
#
# COMPACT_ATOMS: atom_id res chain seq x y z
N MET A 1 24.83 -34.37 -13.63
CA MET A 1 25.02 -33.25 -12.68
C MET A 1 25.25 -31.98 -13.48
N THR A 2 24.52 -30.89 -13.21
CA THR A 2 24.73 -29.63 -13.92
C THR A 2 26.07 -28.99 -13.53
N PRO A 3 26.80 -28.35 -14.48
CA PRO A 3 28.10 -27.71 -14.20
C PRO A 3 28.03 -26.65 -13.09
N THR A 4 26.85 -26.03 -12.92
CA THR A 4 26.54 -25.07 -11.85
C THR A 4 26.66 -25.65 -10.44
N ASN A 5 26.31 -26.93 -10.25
CA ASN A 5 26.39 -27.59 -8.94
C ASN A 5 27.84 -27.89 -8.51
N VAL A 6 28.75 -28.06 -9.48
CA VAL A 6 30.17 -28.28 -9.21
C VAL A 6 30.83 -27.00 -8.69
N VAL A 7 30.50 -25.85 -9.30
CA VAL A 7 30.99 -24.53 -8.87
C VAL A 7 30.47 -24.18 -7.48
N LEU A 8 29.18 -24.39 -7.22
CA LEU A 8 28.59 -24.17 -5.89
C LEU A 8 29.23 -25.03 -4.80
N ARG A 9 29.57 -26.29 -5.12
CA ARG A 9 30.23 -27.21 -4.19
C ARG A 9 31.66 -26.79 -3.85
N ARG A 10 32.35 -26.11 -4.77
CA ARG A 10 33.70 -25.60 -4.55
C ARG A 10 33.69 -24.27 -3.77
N LEU A 11 32.73 -23.39 -4.04
CA LEU A 11 32.63 -22.08 -3.40
C LEU A 11 31.94 -22.12 -2.02
N LEU A 12 30.98 -23.03 -1.83
CA LEU A 12 30.22 -23.19 -0.59
C LEU A 12 30.28 -24.66 -0.16
N PRO A 13 31.20 -25.04 0.74
CA PRO A 13 31.37 -26.44 1.12
C PRO A 13 30.18 -26.99 1.93
N ASP A 14 29.50 -26.11 2.68
CA ASP A 14 28.33 -26.47 3.47
C ASP A 14 27.10 -26.76 2.59
N LYS A 15 26.45 -27.90 2.84
CA LYS A 15 25.24 -28.36 2.13
C LYS A 15 24.02 -27.51 2.47
N GLU A 16 23.90 -27.03 3.70
CA GLU A 16 22.76 -26.22 4.15
C GLU A 16 22.83 -24.81 3.57
N VAL A 17 24.03 -24.24 3.47
CA VAL A 17 24.25 -22.95 2.82
C VAL A 17 23.96 -23.06 1.32
N ARG A 18 24.49 -24.07 0.61
CA ARG A 18 24.25 -24.26 -0.84
C ARG A 18 22.79 -24.30 -1.26
N ARG A 19 21.88 -24.81 -0.41
CA ARG A 19 20.44 -24.84 -0.72
C ARG A 19 19.81 -23.45 -0.78
N ARG A 20 20.42 -22.45 -0.15
CA ARG A 20 19.91 -21.08 -0.06
C ARG A 20 20.43 -20.16 -1.16
N TYR A 21 21.44 -20.59 -1.92
CA TYR A 21 22.10 -19.77 -2.94
C TYR A 21 22.03 -20.43 -4.32
N SER A 22 21.88 -19.58 -5.33
CA SER A 22 22.01 -19.94 -6.74
C SER A 22 23.14 -19.12 -7.37
N VAL A 23 23.69 -19.62 -8.48
CA VAL A 23 24.75 -18.92 -9.22
C VAL A 23 24.16 -18.37 -10.50
N GLN A 24 24.32 -17.07 -10.70
CA GLN A 24 23.91 -16.39 -11.91
C GLN A 24 25.15 -15.87 -12.64
N LEU A 25 25.28 -16.21 -13.91
CA LEU A 25 26.33 -15.67 -14.76
C LEU A 25 26.02 -14.21 -15.09
N VAL A 26 26.97 -13.30 -14.86
CA VAL A 26 26.82 -11.85 -15.09
C VAL A 26 27.56 -11.43 -16.36
N SER A 27 28.78 -11.92 -16.56
CA SER A 27 29.57 -11.68 -17.76
C SER A 27 30.32 -12.94 -18.18
N LEU A 28 30.57 -13.07 -19.48
CA LEU A 28 31.33 -14.17 -20.09
C LEU A 28 32.79 -13.78 -20.41
N SER A 29 33.10 -12.49 -20.51
CA SER A 29 34.41 -11.98 -20.95
C SER A 29 34.77 -10.69 -20.20
N PRO A 30 36.06 -10.42 -19.88
CA PRO A 30 37.26 -11.21 -20.19
C PRO A 30 37.43 -12.49 -19.35
N GLU A 31 36.90 -12.54 -18.13
CA GLU A 31 36.75 -13.78 -17.35
C GLU A 31 35.28 -13.94 -16.94
N PRO A 32 34.77 -15.17 -16.84
CA PRO A 32 33.37 -15.39 -16.49
C PRO A 32 33.10 -14.95 -15.05
N ILE A 33 32.40 -13.83 -14.91
CA ILE A 33 31.99 -13.28 -13.61
C ILE A 33 30.65 -13.89 -13.24
N VAL A 34 30.64 -14.61 -12.13
CA VAL A 34 29.43 -15.20 -11.55
C VAL A 34 29.04 -14.49 -10.26
N ARG A 35 27.74 -14.28 -10.08
CA ARG A 35 27.15 -13.72 -8.88
C ARG A 35 26.46 -14.82 -8.09
N LEU A 36 26.79 -14.93 -6.81
CA LEU A 36 26.03 -15.71 -5.85
C LEU A 36 24.79 -14.91 -5.43
N VAL A 37 23.62 -15.49 -5.61
CA VAL A 37 22.34 -14.87 -5.28
C VAL A 37 21.64 -15.74 -4.25
N ASN A 38 21.25 -15.14 -3.12
CA ASN A 38 20.40 -15.83 -2.15
C ASN A 38 18.99 -15.97 -2.73
N THR A 39 18.55 -17.21 -2.94
CA THR A 39 17.27 -17.56 -3.55
C THR A 39 16.09 -17.02 -2.73
N GLY A 40 16.22 -17.00 -1.40
CA GLY A 40 15.18 -16.47 -0.51
C GLY A 40 15.03 -14.95 -0.61
N GLU A 41 16.15 -14.22 -0.66
CA GLU A 41 16.11 -12.77 -0.86
C GLU A 41 15.59 -12.38 -2.24
N GLN A 42 16.00 -13.12 -3.28
CA GLN A 42 15.53 -12.90 -4.64
C GLN A 42 14.01 -13.10 -4.72
N TYR A 43 13.49 -14.18 -4.15
CA TYR A 43 12.06 -14.44 -4.08
C TYR A 43 11.30 -13.32 -3.34
N ARG A 44 11.83 -12.83 -2.21
CA ARG A 44 11.23 -11.69 -1.48
C ARG A 44 11.22 -10.42 -2.33
N LYS A 45 12.33 -10.07 -2.98
CA LYS A 45 12.43 -8.90 -3.86
C LYS A 45 11.47 -8.99 -5.05
N GLU A 46 11.35 -10.17 -5.65
CA GLU A 46 10.40 -10.41 -6.76
C GLU A 46 8.95 -10.32 -6.29
N LYS A 47 8.63 -10.88 -5.12
CA LYS A 47 7.30 -10.78 -4.51
C LYS A 47 6.93 -9.33 -4.20
N GLU A 48 7.83 -8.55 -3.59
CA GLU A 48 7.64 -7.12 -3.33
C GLU A 48 7.48 -6.33 -4.64
N LYS A 49 8.31 -6.61 -5.65
CA LYS A 49 8.19 -5.96 -6.97
C LYS A 49 6.83 -6.27 -7.60
N LYS A 50 6.36 -7.51 -7.53
CA LYS A 50 5.06 -7.92 -8.05
C LYS A 50 3.91 -7.25 -7.30
N GLN A 51 3.98 -7.16 -5.98
CA GLN A 51 2.97 -6.46 -5.16
C GLN A 51 2.93 -4.97 -5.47
N ARG A 52 4.09 -4.30 -5.57
CA ARG A 52 4.17 -2.89 -5.97
C ARG A 52 3.64 -2.65 -7.37
N ALA A 53 3.95 -3.54 -8.31
CA ALA A 53 3.44 -3.46 -9.68
C ALA A 53 1.92 -3.63 -9.72
N GLN A 54 1.35 -4.56 -8.95
CA GLN A 54 -0.10 -4.74 -8.83
C GLN A 54 -0.78 -3.53 -8.21
N GLN A 55 -0.21 -2.94 -7.16
CA GLN A 55 -0.74 -1.71 -6.55
C GLN A 55 -0.71 -0.55 -7.55
N ARG A 56 0.41 -0.37 -8.28
CA ARG A 56 0.50 0.66 -9.34
C ARG A 56 -0.47 0.42 -10.48
N ALA A 57 -0.68 -0.83 -10.89
CA ALA A 57 -1.64 -1.18 -11.93
C ALA A 57 -3.08 -0.88 -11.50
N LYS A 58 -3.43 -1.13 -10.23
CA LYS A 58 -4.73 -0.74 -9.67
C LYS A 58 -4.92 0.77 -9.69
N LEU A 59 -3.92 1.54 -9.27
CA LEU A 59 -3.95 3.01 -9.27
C LEU A 59 -3.92 3.63 -10.67
N SER A 60 -3.51 2.87 -11.70
CA SER A 60 -3.47 3.34 -13.10
C SER A 60 -4.60 2.77 -13.95
N GLY A 61 -5.57 2.08 -13.35
CA GLY A 61 -6.69 1.48 -14.06
C GLY A 61 -7.62 2.56 -14.66
N GLU A 62 -8.14 2.26 -15.86
CA GLU A 62 -9.26 2.99 -16.46
C GLU A 62 -10.52 2.15 -16.24
N LYS A 63 -11.57 2.76 -15.71
CA LYS A 63 -12.84 2.10 -15.41
C LYS A 63 -13.96 2.76 -16.19
N GLU A 64 -14.64 1.97 -17.01
CA GLU A 64 -15.81 2.42 -17.75
C GLU A 64 -17.07 2.19 -16.91
N ILE A 65 -17.90 3.23 -16.75
CA ILE A 65 -19.19 3.16 -16.07
C ILE A 65 -20.27 3.61 -17.05
N GLN A 66 -21.18 2.69 -17.38
CA GLN A 66 -22.28 2.95 -18.30
C GLN A 66 -23.54 3.39 -17.56
N LEU A 67 -24.04 4.57 -17.90
CA LEU A 67 -25.27 5.18 -17.43
C LEU A 67 -26.31 5.14 -18.56
N THR A 68 -27.58 4.93 -18.19
CA THR A 68 -28.68 5.02 -19.17
C THR A 68 -29.31 6.41 -19.12
N TRP A 69 -29.70 6.97 -20.28
CA TRP A 69 -30.37 8.29 -20.32
C TRP A 69 -31.65 8.34 -19.49
N ASP A 70 -32.43 7.26 -19.50
CA ASP A 70 -33.69 7.15 -18.76
C ASP A 70 -33.47 6.82 -17.25
N THR A 71 -32.23 6.87 -16.75
CA THR A 71 -31.95 6.57 -15.34
C THR A 71 -32.19 7.81 -14.49
N GLU A 72 -33.39 7.93 -13.95
CA GLU A 72 -33.67 8.91 -12.88
C GLU A 72 -33.65 8.19 -11.52
N GLY A 73 -33.15 8.87 -10.48
CA GLY A 73 -33.25 8.41 -9.11
C GLY A 73 -32.12 7.48 -8.62
N PRO A 74 -32.43 6.42 -7.83
CA PRO A 74 -31.43 5.69 -7.03
C PRO A 74 -30.30 5.02 -7.80
N ASP A 75 -30.56 4.49 -9.01
CA ASP A 75 -29.51 3.81 -9.80
C ASP A 75 -28.51 4.80 -10.39
N HIS A 76 -28.96 6.01 -10.75
CA HIS A 76 -28.08 7.09 -11.19
C HIS A 76 -27.12 7.48 -10.07
N GLN A 77 -27.66 7.71 -8.87
CA GLN A 77 -26.85 8.05 -7.69
C GLN A 77 -25.83 6.95 -7.38
N ARG A 78 -26.23 5.69 -7.39
CA ARG A 78 -25.31 4.56 -7.12
C ARG A 78 -24.16 4.49 -8.12
N LYS A 79 -24.42 4.78 -9.40
CA LYS A 79 -23.36 4.81 -10.43
C LYS A 79 -22.45 6.03 -10.26
N LEU A 80 -22.98 7.17 -9.85
CA LEU A 80 -22.16 8.34 -9.48
C LEU A 80 -21.31 8.06 -8.24
N ASP A 81 -21.86 7.42 -7.22
CA ASP A 81 -21.12 7.04 -6.02
C ASP A 81 -19.99 6.05 -6.37
N GLN A 82 -20.26 5.10 -7.28
CA GLN A 82 -19.23 4.19 -7.79
C GLN A 82 -18.13 4.94 -8.59
N ALA A 83 -18.51 5.94 -9.38
CA ALA A 83 -17.56 6.79 -10.10
C ALA A 83 -16.72 7.61 -9.11
N ARG A 84 -17.36 8.18 -8.08
CA ARG A 84 -16.71 8.93 -7.00
C ARG A 84 -15.72 8.08 -6.22
N GLU A 85 -16.10 6.87 -5.82
CA GLU A 85 -15.20 5.92 -5.15
C GLU A 85 -14.00 5.57 -6.04
N SER A 86 -14.25 5.33 -7.33
CA SER A 86 -13.19 4.98 -8.28
C SER A 86 -12.21 6.14 -8.51
N LEU A 87 -12.71 7.38 -8.60
CA LEU A 87 -11.88 8.58 -8.68
C LEU A 87 -11.11 8.82 -7.38
N ALA A 88 -11.75 8.61 -6.22
CA ALA A 88 -11.09 8.73 -4.92
C ALA A 88 -9.98 7.68 -4.72
N GLU A 89 -10.10 6.50 -5.31
CA GLU A 89 -9.04 5.48 -5.35
C GLU A 89 -7.89 5.84 -6.32
N GLY A 90 -8.00 6.96 -7.05
CA GLY A 90 -6.99 7.42 -8.01
C GLY A 90 -7.11 6.76 -9.39
N MET A 91 -8.19 6.01 -9.66
CA MET A 91 -8.44 5.45 -11.00
C MET A 91 -9.01 6.52 -11.93
N ARG A 92 -8.82 6.32 -13.23
CA ARG A 92 -9.50 7.12 -14.27
C ARG A 92 -10.87 6.52 -14.53
N VAL A 93 -11.85 7.37 -14.79
CA VAL A 93 -13.22 6.93 -15.01
C VAL A 93 -13.75 7.48 -16.32
N ASP A 94 -14.26 6.57 -17.15
CA ASP A 94 -14.95 6.89 -18.40
C ASP A 94 -16.45 6.69 -18.18
N LEU A 95 -17.21 7.77 -18.07
CA LEU A 95 -18.66 7.74 -17.90
C LEU A 95 -19.34 7.78 -19.26
N ILE A 96 -20.12 6.75 -19.57
CA ILE A 96 -20.80 6.63 -20.86
C ILE A 96 -22.31 6.68 -20.64
N HIS A 97 -22.95 7.77 -21.07
CA HIS A 97 -24.40 7.86 -21.15
C HIS A 97 -24.85 7.27 -22.48
N ALA A 98 -25.62 6.19 -22.44
CA ALA A 98 -26.14 5.49 -23.62
C ALA A 98 -27.61 5.08 -23.44
N PRO A 99 -28.41 4.93 -24.50
CA PRO A 99 -29.75 4.39 -24.37
C PRO A 99 -29.70 2.93 -23.93
N LYS A 100 -30.75 2.47 -23.26
CA LYS A 100 -30.93 1.04 -22.98
C LYS A 100 -30.97 0.27 -24.30
N ARG A 101 -30.30 -0.89 -24.36
CA ARG A 101 -30.23 -1.71 -25.58
C ARG A 101 -31.62 -1.99 -26.12
N GLY A 102 -31.84 -1.64 -27.39
CA GLY A 102 -33.12 -1.86 -28.08
C GLY A 102 -34.16 -0.74 -27.87
N THR A 103 -33.87 0.27 -27.04
CA THR A 103 -34.78 1.37 -26.77
C THR A 103 -34.29 2.65 -27.45
N ARG A 104 -35.21 3.44 -28.01
CA ARG A 104 -34.92 4.83 -28.41
C ARG A 104 -35.13 5.72 -27.18
N HIS A 105 -34.08 6.42 -26.74
CA HIS A 105 -34.22 7.48 -25.73
C HIS A 105 -35.12 8.61 -26.27
N ARG A 106 -35.84 9.27 -25.36
CA ARG A 106 -36.74 10.40 -25.70
C ARG A 106 -36.12 11.78 -25.46
N MET A 107 -34.97 11.84 -24.82
CA MET A 107 -34.30 13.11 -24.49
C MET A 107 -33.87 13.84 -25.75
N THR A 108 -34.02 15.17 -25.74
CA THR A 108 -33.47 16.03 -26.78
C THR A 108 -31.95 16.15 -26.62
N LYS A 109 -31.26 16.68 -27.64
CA LYS A 109 -29.81 16.91 -27.56
C LYS A 109 -29.43 17.89 -26.45
N GLU A 110 -30.28 18.88 -26.20
CA GLU A 110 -30.07 19.89 -25.17
C GLU A 110 -30.21 19.26 -23.78
N ASP A 111 -31.24 18.43 -23.57
CA ASP A 111 -31.42 17.71 -22.31
C ASP A 111 -30.27 16.73 -22.03
N MET A 112 -29.76 16.06 -23.06
CA MET A 112 -28.60 15.17 -22.93
C MET A 112 -27.34 15.94 -22.51
N ALA A 113 -27.13 17.13 -23.07
CA ALA A 113 -26.01 17.99 -22.70
C ALA A 113 -26.12 18.50 -21.26
N LEU A 114 -27.33 18.88 -20.84
CA LEU A 114 -27.61 19.34 -19.48
C LEU A 114 -27.42 18.21 -18.45
N CYS A 115 -27.88 16.99 -18.77
CA CYS A 115 -27.65 15.80 -17.94
C CYS A 115 -26.15 15.50 -17.80
N ALA A 116 -25.40 15.48 -18.91
CA ALA A 116 -23.97 15.27 -18.90
C ALA A 116 -23.22 16.34 -18.08
N GLN A 117 -23.66 17.60 -18.17
CA GLN A 117 -23.08 18.69 -17.37
C GLN A 117 -23.42 18.54 -15.88
N SER A 118 -24.66 18.18 -15.54
CA SER A 118 -25.03 17.90 -14.15
C SER A 118 -24.22 16.77 -13.54
N THR A 119 -23.92 15.71 -14.32
CA THR A 119 -23.02 14.63 -13.89
C THR A 119 -21.59 15.11 -13.66
N LEU A 120 -21.08 15.99 -14.51
CA LEU A 120 -19.77 16.63 -14.34
C LEU A 120 -19.72 17.47 -13.06
N ASP A 121 -20.72 18.32 -12.86
CA ASP A 121 -20.80 19.21 -11.69
C ASP A 121 -20.90 18.40 -10.38
N ALA A 122 -21.61 17.27 -10.41
CA ALA A 122 -21.75 16.37 -9.26
C ALA A 122 -20.45 15.64 -8.86
N LEU A 123 -19.49 15.51 -9.80
CA LEU A 123 -18.20 14.84 -9.59
C LEU A 123 -17.02 15.82 -9.60
N ALA A 124 -17.28 17.13 -9.71
CA ALA A 124 -16.25 18.16 -9.74
C ALA A 124 -15.46 18.27 -8.43
N ASP A 125 -15.98 17.69 -7.34
CA ASP A 125 -15.33 17.59 -6.03
C ASP A 125 -14.20 16.56 -6.00
N VAL A 126 -14.28 15.49 -6.80
CA VAL A 126 -13.34 14.36 -6.78
C VAL A 126 -12.59 14.15 -8.10
N GLY A 127 -13.11 14.67 -9.21
CA GLY A 127 -12.57 14.47 -10.55
C GLY A 127 -12.49 15.76 -11.35
N LYS A 128 -11.58 15.76 -12.31
CA LYS A 128 -11.43 16.77 -13.34
C LYS A 128 -11.62 16.13 -14.71
N GLU A 129 -12.20 16.87 -15.64
CA GLU A 129 -12.31 16.43 -17.03
C GLU A 129 -10.90 16.33 -17.67
N ARG A 130 -10.53 15.11 -18.09
CA ARG A 130 -9.23 14.78 -18.72
C ARG A 130 -9.18 15.18 -20.18
N ARG A 131 -10.30 15.00 -20.88
CA ARG A 131 -10.48 15.24 -22.32
C ARG A 131 -11.88 15.75 -22.55
N GLU A 132 -12.04 16.58 -23.58
CA GLU A 132 -13.34 17.07 -24.01
C GLU A 132 -14.33 15.91 -24.20
N LYS A 133 -15.49 16.02 -23.55
CA LYS A 133 -16.60 15.08 -23.69
C LYS A 133 -16.94 14.84 -25.17
N GLN A 134 -17.10 13.57 -25.52
CA GLN A 134 -17.54 13.17 -26.85
C GLN A 134 -19.06 13.09 -26.88
N VAL A 135 -19.69 14.08 -27.51
CA VAL A 135 -21.15 14.13 -27.66
C VAL A 135 -21.53 13.53 -29.02
N GLY A 136 -21.97 12.28 -28.99
CA GLY A 136 -22.53 11.59 -30.14
C GLY A 136 -24.06 11.77 -30.25
N PRO A 137 -24.69 11.30 -31.35
CA PRO A 137 -26.13 11.43 -31.55
C PRO A 137 -27.00 10.68 -30.53
N ARG A 138 -26.43 9.67 -29.88
CA ARG A 138 -27.12 8.80 -28.90
C ARG A 138 -26.28 8.51 -27.66
N ILE A 139 -24.99 8.82 -27.70
CA ILE A 139 -24.04 8.42 -26.67
C ILE A 139 -23.23 9.65 -26.32
N THR A 140 -23.10 9.93 -25.03
CA THR A 140 -22.18 10.95 -24.53
C THR A 140 -21.17 10.28 -23.63
N ALA A 141 -19.89 10.43 -23.97
CA ALA A 141 -18.78 9.92 -23.16
C ALA A 141 -18.07 11.09 -22.47
N ILE A 142 -17.89 10.97 -21.16
CA ILE A 142 -17.21 11.93 -20.29
C ILE A 142 -15.98 11.24 -19.72
N TYR A 143 -14.82 11.88 -19.86
CA TYR A 143 -13.53 11.32 -19.43
C TYR A 143 -13.02 12.04 -18.19
N LEU A 144 -13.00 11.37 -17.05
CA LEU A 144 -12.59 11.94 -15.78
C LEU A 144 -11.22 11.39 -15.34
N GLU A 145 -10.36 12.30 -14.91
CA GLU A 145 -9.18 12.00 -14.13
C GLU A 145 -9.40 12.40 -12.67
N PRO A 146 -8.81 11.70 -11.69
CA PRO A 146 -8.90 12.12 -10.30
C PRO A 146 -8.22 13.47 -10.12
N LEU A 147 -8.82 14.35 -9.30
CA LEU A 147 -8.14 15.57 -8.86
C LEU A 147 -6.86 15.16 -8.14
N ALA A 148 -5.71 15.56 -8.70
CA ALA A 148 -4.39 15.09 -8.32
C ALA A 148 -4.23 14.92 -6.80
N ALA A 149 -3.97 13.68 -6.39
CA ALA A 149 -3.70 13.27 -5.02
C ALA A 149 -4.81 13.54 -3.99
N THR A 150 -6.07 13.16 -4.28
CA THR A 150 -6.96 12.70 -3.21
C THR A 150 -6.45 11.35 -2.68
N VAL A 151 -5.32 11.44 -1.99
CA VAL A 151 -4.85 10.51 -0.98
C VAL A 151 -4.74 9.07 -1.48
N THR A 152 -3.57 8.75 -2.04
CA THR A 152 -3.05 7.38 -1.87
C THR A 152 -3.01 7.12 -0.36
N GLU A 153 -4.00 6.40 0.18
CA GLU A 153 -3.93 5.87 1.54
C GLU A 153 -2.68 5.00 1.57
N ASN A 154 -1.58 5.54 2.10
CA ASN A 154 -0.34 4.79 2.15
C ASN A 154 -0.53 3.74 3.23
N GLU A 155 -0.68 2.47 2.81
CA GLU A 155 -0.83 1.36 3.73
C GLU A 155 0.55 0.97 4.27
N VAL A 156 0.76 1.23 5.56
CA VAL A 156 2.00 0.89 6.27
C VAL A 156 1.68 -0.20 7.29
N LEU A 157 2.21 -1.40 7.03
CA LEU A 157 2.13 -2.51 7.98
C LEU A 157 3.30 -2.44 8.97
N ILE A 158 2.98 -2.37 10.26
CA ILE A 158 3.95 -2.46 11.36
C ILE A 158 3.74 -3.79 12.09
N PRO A 159 4.68 -4.75 12.01
CA PRO A 159 4.55 -6.01 12.74
C PRO A 159 4.67 -5.75 14.25
N LEU A 160 3.76 -6.33 15.03
CA LEU A 160 3.85 -6.30 16.49
C LEU A 160 5.05 -7.14 16.94
N GLY A 161 5.97 -6.53 17.69
CA GLY A 161 7.23 -7.17 18.10
C GLY A 161 8.36 -7.11 17.06
N ALA A 162 8.20 -6.34 15.98
CA ALA A 162 9.29 -6.13 15.03
C ALA A 162 10.55 -5.56 15.71
N PRO A 163 11.76 -5.94 15.26
CA PRO A 163 13.00 -5.30 15.67
C PRO A 163 12.94 -3.78 15.56
N GLN A 164 13.52 -3.09 16.53
CA GLN A 164 13.48 -1.63 16.65
C GLN A 164 13.86 -0.91 15.35
N ALA A 165 14.84 -1.42 14.61
CA ALA A 165 15.27 -0.83 13.34
C ALA A 165 14.17 -0.85 12.26
N ILE A 166 13.42 -1.96 12.16
CA ILE A 166 12.30 -2.09 11.22
C ILE A 166 11.17 -1.15 11.64
N PHE A 167 10.86 -1.12 12.93
CA PHE A 167 9.85 -0.23 13.50
C PHE A 167 10.14 1.24 13.20
N GLN A 168 11.35 1.72 13.51
CA GLN A 168 11.76 3.11 13.28
C GLN A 168 11.66 3.47 11.79
N ARG A 169 12.12 2.59 10.90
CA ARG A 169 12.03 2.81 9.46
C ARG A 169 10.57 3.00 9.00
N ARG A 170 9.64 2.19 9.51
CA ARG A 170 8.22 2.29 9.17
C ARG A 170 7.58 3.55 9.74
N VAL A 171 7.90 3.93 10.98
CA VAL A 171 7.42 5.19 11.57
C VAL A 171 7.93 6.40 10.78
N SER A 172 9.19 6.41 10.36
CA SER A 172 9.72 7.49 9.52
C SER A 172 9.07 7.54 8.13
N GLU A 173 8.64 6.41 7.58
CA GLU A 173 7.87 6.34 6.33
C GLU A 173 6.50 7.01 6.51
N VAL A 174 5.80 6.72 7.61
CA VAL A 174 4.54 7.37 7.99
C VAL A 174 4.72 8.88 8.12
N GLN A 175 5.74 9.32 8.89
CA GLN A 175 6.00 10.74 9.11
C GLN A 175 6.25 11.50 7.81
N LYS A 176 6.99 10.90 6.86
CA LYS A 176 7.22 11.52 5.55
C LYS A 176 5.92 11.69 4.76
N VAL A 177 5.03 10.70 4.81
CA VAL A 177 3.73 10.78 4.14
C VAL A 177 2.84 11.84 4.79
N LEU A 178 2.78 11.88 6.13
CA LEU A 178 2.01 12.87 6.87
C LEU A 178 2.55 14.30 6.63
N ALA A 179 3.88 14.47 6.61
CA ALA A 179 4.52 15.75 6.32
C ALA A 179 4.16 16.28 4.92
N ALA A 180 4.04 15.37 3.94
CA ALA A 180 3.59 15.67 2.58
C ALA A 180 2.08 15.94 2.48
N GLY A 181 1.32 15.91 3.59
CA GLY A 181 -0.13 16.13 3.60
C GLY A 181 -0.94 14.90 3.17
N GLY A 182 -0.31 13.73 3.05
CA GLY A 182 -1.01 12.49 2.72
C GLY A 182 -1.79 11.92 3.91
N LYS A 183 -2.74 11.02 3.64
CA LYS A 183 -3.36 10.15 4.66
C LYS A 183 -2.67 8.78 4.63
N VAL A 184 -2.58 8.16 5.81
CA VAL A 184 -1.87 6.90 6.03
C VAL A 184 -2.81 5.91 6.70
N LYS A 185 -2.87 4.69 6.16
CA LYS A 185 -3.52 3.54 6.78
C LYS A 185 -2.46 2.69 7.47
N LEU A 186 -2.42 2.73 8.79
CA LEU A 186 -1.43 2.05 9.61
C LEU A 186 -2.00 0.76 10.18
N THR A 187 -1.52 -0.38 9.70
CA THR A 187 -2.00 -1.68 10.16
C THR A 187 -0.98 -2.31 11.11
N PHE A 188 -1.42 -2.67 12.31
CA PHE A 188 -0.65 -3.43 13.29
C PHE A 188 -1.11 -4.87 13.28
N ALA A 189 -0.24 -5.81 12.90
CA ALA A 189 -0.56 -7.22 12.88
C ALA A 189 0.54 -8.04 13.57
N GLU A 190 0.15 -9.13 14.24
CA GLU A 190 1.11 -10.13 14.68
C GLU A 190 1.70 -10.81 13.46
N GLU A 191 3.03 -10.88 13.38
CA GLU A 191 3.69 -11.63 12.35
C GLU A 191 3.37 -13.10 12.59
N LYS A 192 2.46 -13.67 11.77
CA LYS A 192 2.25 -15.12 11.76
C LYS A 192 3.58 -15.73 11.34
N LYS A 193 4.39 -16.15 12.32
CA LYS A 193 5.52 -17.04 12.07
C LYS A 193 4.95 -18.25 11.34
N SER A 194 5.10 -18.30 10.02
CA SER A 194 4.87 -19.54 9.30
C SER A 194 5.78 -20.56 9.94
N LYS A 195 5.22 -21.72 10.30
CA LYS A 195 5.90 -22.80 11.03
C LYS A 195 7.25 -23.19 10.41
N ASP A 196 7.45 -22.87 9.13
CA ASP A 196 8.67 -23.10 8.34
C ASP A 196 9.84 -22.13 8.60
N GLU A 197 9.65 -20.98 9.26
CA GLU A 197 10.72 -19.97 9.46
C GLU A 197 11.53 -20.16 10.76
N VAL A 198 10.99 -20.87 11.75
CA VAL A 198 11.64 -21.03 13.07
C VAL A 198 12.80 -22.03 13.02
N GLU A 199 12.81 -22.99 12.08
CA GLU A 199 13.89 -23.99 11.99
C GLU A 199 15.15 -23.53 11.23
N LYS A 200 15.15 -22.39 10.51
CA LYS A 200 16.26 -22.06 9.57
C LYS A 200 17.17 -20.89 9.92
N ASN A 201 16.84 -20.09 10.92
CA ASN A 201 17.65 -18.93 11.32
C ASN A 201 18.25 -19.12 12.71
N GLY A 202 19.30 -19.94 12.80
CA GLY A 202 20.32 -19.76 13.82
C GLY A 202 20.91 -18.35 13.70
N LEU A 203 21.01 -17.65 14.83
CA LEU A 203 21.54 -16.29 14.94
C LEU A 203 22.94 -16.20 14.32
N PRO A 204 23.29 -15.12 13.58
CA PRO A 204 24.67 -14.69 13.47
C PRO A 204 25.01 -13.79 14.68
N GLU A 205 25.87 -14.30 15.56
CA GLU A 205 26.78 -13.49 16.37
C GLU A 205 27.71 -12.72 15.42
N ASP A 206 27.44 -11.44 15.17
CA ASP A 206 28.50 -10.42 15.06
C ASP A 206 27.91 -9.02 14.90
N THR A 207 27.93 -8.22 15.97
CA THR A 207 28.12 -6.75 15.84
C THR A 207 28.59 -6.20 17.19
N ARG A 208 29.90 -6.24 17.43
CA ARG A 208 30.55 -5.34 18.40
C ARG A 208 31.05 -4.08 17.69
N GLU A 209 30.62 -2.96 18.27
CA GLU A 209 31.32 -1.69 18.48
C GLU A 209 31.67 -0.76 17.30
N GLY A 210 31.26 0.52 17.45
CA GLY A 210 31.93 1.67 16.85
C GLY A 210 31.05 2.84 16.39
N ALA A 211 30.53 3.68 17.31
CA ALA A 211 30.62 5.16 17.25
C ALA A 211 29.60 5.87 18.18
N PRO A 212 29.94 7.05 18.75
CA PRO A 212 29.29 7.62 19.92
C PRO A 212 28.48 8.88 19.59
N TRP A 213 27.16 8.84 19.77
CA TRP A 213 26.33 10.06 19.86
C TRP A 213 25.44 9.96 21.11
N SER A 214 25.58 10.97 21.96
CA SER A 214 24.84 11.32 23.18
C SER A 214 23.38 10.84 23.20
N GLY A 215 22.82 10.20 24.23
CA GLY A 215 23.12 10.27 25.67
C GLY A 215 21.90 10.83 26.39
N GLY A 216 20.94 9.98 26.78
CA GLY A 216 19.78 10.35 27.61
C GLY A 216 18.50 9.59 27.26
N LEU A 217 17.87 9.91 26.13
CA LEU A 217 16.56 9.37 25.72
C LEU A 217 16.58 7.89 25.28
N VAL A 218 17.76 7.41 24.84
CA VAL A 218 17.95 6.06 24.29
C VAL A 218 17.81 4.97 25.34
N LYS A 219 18.09 5.27 26.63
CA LYS A 219 18.16 4.24 27.68
C LYS A 219 16.81 3.91 28.33
N LEU A 220 15.87 4.85 28.39
CA LEU A 220 14.55 4.62 29.00
C LEU A 220 13.67 3.72 28.13
N ILE A 221 13.61 4.01 26.82
CA ILE A 221 12.80 3.25 25.85
C ILE A 221 13.31 1.81 25.71
N THR A 222 14.63 1.60 25.84
CA THR A 222 15.23 0.25 25.80
C THR A 222 14.92 -0.62 27.01
N LYS A 223 14.55 -0.07 28.18
CA LYS A 223 14.25 -0.90 29.36
C LYS A 223 12.77 -1.31 29.38
N GLU A 224 11.86 -0.39 29.08
CA GLU A 224 10.42 -0.69 29.06
C GLU A 224 9.99 -1.53 27.85
N LEU A 225 10.51 -1.28 26.63
CA LEU A 225 10.16 -2.13 25.48
C LEU A 225 10.87 -3.48 25.48
N LYS A 226 12.15 -3.58 25.91
CA LYS A 226 12.83 -4.89 25.96
C LYS A 226 12.30 -5.79 27.08
N GLN A 227 11.85 -5.24 28.21
CA GLN A 227 11.18 -6.05 29.24
C GLN A 227 9.80 -6.54 28.78
N GLN A 228 9.17 -5.88 27.81
CA GLN A 228 7.84 -6.27 27.31
C GLN A 228 7.89 -7.23 26.10
N THR A 229 8.99 -7.29 25.34
CA THR A 229 9.11 -8.15 24.14
C THR A 229 9.93 -9.44 24.35
N ALA A 230 10.57 -9.62 25.50
CA ALA A 230 11.45 -10.77 25.77
C ALA A 230 10.75 -11.98 26.42
N GLY A 231 9.45 -11.90 26.71
CA GLY A 231 8.63 -13.02 27.14
C GLY A 231 7.63 -13.39 26.05
N GLU A 232 7.42 -14.68 25.82
CA GLU A 232 6.36 -15.26 24.97
C GLU A 232 4.94 -14.98 25.53
N GLU A 233 4.70 -13.82 26.12
CA GLU A 233 3.37 -13.40 26.54
C GLU A 233 2.59 -12.93 25.32
N LYS A 234 1.50 -13.64 25.03
CA LYS A 234 0.50 -13.25 24.04
C LYS A 234 0.14 -11.76 24.23
N TRP A 235 0.15 -11.00 23.15
CA TRP A 235 -0.24 -9.60 23.17
C TRP A 235 -1.70 -9.47 23.60
N THR A 236 -1.95 -9.01 24.83
CA THR A 236 -3.29 -8.70 25.31
C THR A 236 -3.83 -7.45 24.63
N ARG A 237 -5.16 -7.33 24.48
CA ARG A 237 -5.80 -6.14 23.91
C ARG A 237 -5.30 -4.84 24.55
N LYS A 238 -5.23 -4.81 25.89
CA LYS A 238 -4.74 -3.66 26.66
C LYS A 238 -3.29 -3.26 26.30
N ARG A 239 -2.40 -4.23 26.08
CA ARG A 239 -1.01 -3.95 25.64
C ARG A 239 -0.97 -3.41 24.22
N LYS A 240 -1.79 -3.96 23.33
CA LYS A 240 -1.89 -3.51 21.94
C LYS A 240 -2.41 -2.06 21.85
N GLU A 241 -3.43 -1.73 22.63
CA GLU A 241 -3.98 -0.37 22.75
C GLU A 241 -2.92 0.61 23.29
N ALA A 242 -2.26 0.28 24.40
CA ALA A 242 -1.20 1.11 24.97
C ALA A 242 -0.03 1.34 24.00
N PHE A 243 0.32 0.32 23.22
CA PHE A 243 1.35 0.43 22.18
C PHE A 243 0.93 1.38 21.05
N VAL A 244 -0.31 1.26 20.58
CA VAL A 244 -0.89 2.16 19.57
C VAL A 244 -0.93 3.61 20.06
N ASP A 245 -1.37 3.84 21.29
CA ASP A 245 -1.45 5.19 21.86
C ASP A 245 -0.06 5.79 22.05
N ALA A 246 0.94 4.99 22.43
CA ALA A 246 2.34 5.42 22.47
C ALA A 246 2.88 5.81 21.08
N ILE A 247 2.41 5.17 20.01
CA ILE A 247 2.77 5.52 18.62
C ILE A 247 2.13 6.83 18.21
N ILE A 248 0.85 7.01 18.46
CA ILE A 248 0.14 8.26 18.14
C ILE A 248 0.81 9.42 18.87
N THR A 249 1.12 9.24 20.16
CA THR A 249 1.86 10.23 20.95
C THR A 249 3.22 10.58 20.33
N LYS A 250 3.92 9.60 19.74
CA LYS A 250 5.21 9.81 19.05
C LYS A 250 5.09 10.44 17.66
N LEU A 251 4.01 10.17 16.93
CA LEU A 251 3.72 10.86 15.68
C LEU A 251 3.39 12.33 15.91
N GLY A 252 3.12 12.71 17.17
CA GLY A 252 3.01 14.08 17.63
C GLY A 252 1.66 14.72 17.29
N SER A 253 1.55 16.02 17.52
CA SER A 253 0.35 16.81 17.21
C SER A 253 0.06 16.92 15.71
N GLU A 254 0.95 16.42 14.84
CA GLU A 254 0.82 16.45 13.38
C GLU A 254 -0.13 15.38 12.84
N ALA A 255 -0.50 14.36 13.63
CA ALA A 255 -1.37 13.28 13.19
C ALA A 255 -2.74 13.34 13.87
N GLN A 256 -3.82 13.35 13.08
CA GLN A 256 -5.20 13.25 13.54
C GLN A 256 -5.84 11.98 13.00
N GLU A 257 -6.52 11.22 13.87
CA GLU A 257 -7.38 10.12 13.45
C GLU A 257 -8.63 10.68 12.74
N TRP A 258 -8.89 10.24 11.51
CA TRP A 258 -10.04 10.71 10.72
C TRP A 258 -11.12 9.65 10.51
N LYS A 259 -10.84 8.40 10.90
CA LYS A 259 -11.79 7.28 10.95
C LYS A 259 -11.65 6.56 12.29
N PRO A 260 -12.74 5.96 12.81
CA PRO A 260 -12.66 5.10 13.97
C PRO A 260 -11.74 3.91 13.69
N ARG A 261 -11.09 3.44 14.75
CA ARG A 261 -10.18 2.28 14.71
C ARG A 261 -10.96 1.00 14.41
N ASP A 262 -10.37 0.10 13.62
CA ASP A 262 -10.93 -1.25 13.41
C ASP A 262 -10.78 -2.12 14.67
N ASP A 263 -11.75 -3.00 14.92
CA ASP A 263 -11.77 -3.92 16.06
C ASP A 263 -10.57 -4.89 16.07
N TRP A 264 -9.99 -5.11 17.27
CA TRP A 264 -8.81 -5.96 17.55
C TRP A 264 -9.03 -7.48 17.36
N LYS A 265 -9.59 -7.97 16.26
CA LYS A 265 -9.77 -9.42 16.04
C LYS A 265 -8.47 -10.15 15.63
N ALA A 266 -7.63 -9.52 14.80
CA ALA A 266 -6.35 -10.08 14.34
C ALA A 266 -5.28 -9.00 14.05
N SER A 267 -5.74 -7.81 13.68
CA SER A 267 -4.95 -6.62 13.44
C SER A 267 -5.75 -5.40 13.89
N THR A 268 -5.08 -4.26 14.07
CA THR A 268 -5.76 -2.97 14.19
C THR A 268 -5.23 -2.01 13.17
N THR A 269 -6.17 -1.32 12.55
CA THR A 269 -5.90 -0.30 11.57
C THR A 269 -6.13 1.07 12.20
N LEU A 270 -5.16 1.97 12.03
CA LEU A 270 -5.29 3.39 12.31
C LEU A 270 -5.36 4.16 10.99
N TYR A 271 -6.22 5.15 10.93
CA TYR A 271 -6.37 6.02 9.78
C TYR A 271 -5.92 7.42 10.18
N LEU A 272 -4.71 7.79 9.79
CA LEU A 272 -4.09 9.06 10.17
C LEU A 272 -4.10 10.05 9.00
N ARG A 273 -4.36 11.32 9.29
CA ARG A 273 -4.17 12.47 8.40
C ARG A 273 -3.34 13.55 9.08
N LYS A 274 -2.78 14.48 8.32
CA LYS A 274 -2.13 15.66 8.88
C LYS A 274 -3.15 16.52 9.64
N SER A 275 -2.84 16.95 10.86
CA SER A 275 -3.68 17.87 11.62
C SER A 275 -3.76 19.24 10.92
N GLY A 276 -4.97 19.81 10.79
CA GLY A 276 -5.19 21.10 10.14
C GLY A 276 -5.27 21.08 8.60
N SER A 277 -5.38 19.90 7.98
CA SER A 277 -5.76 19.74 6.57
C SER A 277 -7.26 19.48 6.48
N ASP A 278 -8.06 20.54 6.47
CA ASP A 278 -9.45 20.51 5.99
C ASP A 278 -9.53 21.08 4.57
#